data_AF-A0A355KRK0-F1
#
_entry.id   AF-A0A355KRK0-F1
#
_cell.length_a   1.000
_cell.length_b   1.000
_cell.length_c   1.000
_cell.angle_alpha   90.00
_cell.angle_beta   90.00
_cell.angle_gamma   90.00
#
_symmetry.space_group_name_H-M   'P 1'
#
loop_
_entity.id
_entity.type
_entity.pdbx_description
1 polymer ?
#
loop_
_entity_poly.entity_id
_entity_poly.type
_entity_poly.pdbx_seq_one_letter_code
_entity_poly.pdbx_strand_id
1 'polypeptide(L)'
;MKSIVQEASTISKAVEQAWKNAGNPQEFSVKVLEQPVFNFFGFSKRSAKIALLFDNESKRETPAMRGKQPPRAAYQGSPVQSQQAQQSQQGMQQRRLQPNAQALQRDNRESRDNRDVRDQHRENHPSTPYEQKKAPVSAAVQQRPMARPPEGMWNEELAKSSREWLTEVFQLMGMQDITFRTEIQSFNLLVVLNRPLAEDPVKEKHLLASLSTLLIATLKRQYRKALRGHKVVLSHT
;
A
#
# COMPACT_ATOMS: atom_id res chain seq x y z
N MET A 1 -21.30 -5.16 -39.33
CA MET A 1 -20.46 -4.57 -38.28
C MET A 1 -21.24 -3.62 -37.37
N LYS A 2 -21.38 -3.97 -36.10
CA LYS A 2 -21.84 -3.09 -35.02
C LYS A 2 -20.63 -2.60 -34.23
N SER A 3 -20.74 -1.43 -33.60
CA SER A 3 -19.69 -0.88 -32.75
C SER A 3 -20.25 -0.39 -31.42
N ILE A 4 -19.55 -0.67 -30.32
CA ILE A 4 -19.86 -0.15 -28.98
C ILE A 4 -18.65 0.62 -28.47
N VAL A 5 -18.87 1.84 -28.00
CA VAL A 5 -17.83 2.65 -27.36
C VAL A 5 -17.97 2.51 -25.85
N GLN A 6 -16.86 2.20 -25.18
CA GLN A 6 -16.84 2.01 -23.73
C GLN A 6 -15.65 2.73 -23.11
N GLU A 7 -15.88 3.25 -21.90
CA GLU A 7 -14.90 4.00 -21.12
C GLU A 7 -14.65 3.30 -19.78
N ALA A 8 -13.38 3.16 -19.39
CA ALA A 8 -13.01 2.63 -18.07
C ALA A 8 -11.63 3.12 -17.61
N SER A 9 -11.26 2.81 -16.36
CA SER A 9 -9.96 3.23 -15.79
C SER A 9 -8.74 2.63 -16.50
N THR A 10 -8.92 1.48 -17.17
CA THR A 10 -7.87 0.79 -17.95
C THR A 10 -8.47 0.22 -19.23
N ILE A 11 -7.63 0.02 -20.25
CA ILE A 11 -8.05 -0.56 -21.54
C ILE A 11 -8.68 -1.94 -21.34
N SER A 12 -8.05 -2.82 -20.54
CA SER A 12 -8.56 -4.17 -20.29
C SER A 12 -9.96 -4.17 -19.67
N LYS A 13 -10.23 -3.27 -18.70
CA LYS A 13 -11.56 -3.13 -18.11
C LYS A 13 -12.59 -2.61 -19.12
N ALA A 14 -12.19 -1.67 -19.97
CA ALA A 14 -13.06 -1.15 -21.03
C ALA A 14 -13.41 -2.25 -22.04
N VAL A 15 -12.44 -3.09 -22.43
CA VAL A 15 -12.64 -4.24 -23.32
C VAL A 15 -13.59 -5.26 -22.67
N GLU A 16 -13.38 -5.61 -21.41
CA GLU A 16 -14.24 -6.56 -20.71
C GLU A 16 -15.70 -6.07 -20.62
N GLN A 17 -15.89 -4.79 -20.28
CA GLN A 17 -17.22 -4.18 -20.24
C GLN A 17 -17.85 -4.11 -21.63
N ALA A 18 -17.11 -3.71 -22.66
CA ALA A 18 -17.60 -3.65 -24.03
C ALA A 18 -17.97 -5.05 -24.55
N TRP A 19 -17.17 -6.08 -24.22
CA TRP A 19 -17.42 -7.47 -24.62
C TRP A 19 -18.70 -8.02 -23.99
N LYS A 20 -18.91 -7.79 -22.69
CA LYS A 20 -20.16 -8.14 -22.00
C LYS A 20 -21.36 -7.42 -22.61
N ASN A 21 -21.23 -6.12 -22.88
CA ASN A 21 -22.29 -5.30 -23.49
C ASN A 21 -22.58 -5.70 -24.95
N ALA A 22 -21.59 -6.24 -25.66
CA ALA A 22 -21.74 -6.77 -27.01
C ALA A 22 -22.39 -8.16 -27.06
N GLY A 23 -22.70 -8.77 -25.92
CA GLY A 23 -23.27 -10.12 -25.85
C GLY A 23 -22.22 -11.22 -26.03
N ASN A 24 -20.98 -10.97 -25.61
CA ASN A 24 -19.85 -11.91 -25.68
C ASN A 24 -19.56 -12.45 -27.09
N PRO A 25 -19.29 -11.57 -28.08
CA PRO A 25 -18.96 -12.02 -29.43
C PRO A 25 -17.71 -12.90 -29.44
N GLN A 26 -17.70 -13.92 -30.31
CA GLN A 26 -16.56 -14.83 -30.48
C GLN A 26 -15.38 -14.12 -31.17
N GLU A 27 -15.69 -13.26 -32.15
CA GLU A 27 -14.73 -12.48 -32.90
C GLU A 27 -15.06 -10.99 -32.76
N PHE A 28 -14.05 -10.19 -32.44
CA PHE A 28 -14.18 -8.74 -32.32
C PHE A 28 -12.84 -8.06 -32.59
N SER A 29 -12.90 -6.80 -32.99
CA SER A 29 -11.75 -5.91 -33.15
C SER A 29 -11.85 -4.76 -32.16
N VAL A 30 -10.72 -4.39 -31.55
CA VAL A 30 -10.66 -3.28 -30.59
C VAL A 30 -9.88 -2.12 -31.18
N LYS A 31 -10.48 -0.94 -31.21
CA LYS A 31 -9.82 0.32 -31.56
C LYS A 31 -9.71 1.20 -30.32
N VAL A 32 -8.48 1.52 -29.91
CA VAL A 32 -8.24 2.44 -28.79
C VAL A 32 -8.41 3.87 -29.30
N LEU A 33 -9.38 4.59 -28.74
CA LEU A 33 -9.67 5.98 -29.09
C LEU A 33 -8.89 6.96 -28.21
N GLU A 34 -8.73 6.63 -26.93
CA GLU A 34 -7.99 7.44 -25.96
C GLU A 34 -7.20 6.53 -24.99
N GLN A 35 -5.91 6.82 -24.81
CA GLN A 35 -5.07 6.11 -23.84
C GLN A 35 -5.31 6.66 -22.42
N PRO A 36 -5.36 5.79 -21.40
CA PRO A 36 -5.52 6.25 -20.03
C PRO A 36 -4.28 7.02 -19.57
N VAL A 37 -4.50 8.13 -18.86
CA VAL A 37 -3.42 8.90 -18.23
C VAL A 37 -3.52 8.71 -16.72
N PHE A 38 -2.45 8.19 -16.12
CA PHE A 38 -2.37 7.97 -14.68
C PHE A 38 -1.59 9.10 -14.02
N ASN A 39 -2.08 9.55 -12.86
CA ASN A 39 -1.27 10.38 -11.97
C ASN A 39 -0.26 9.50 -11.21
N PHE A 40 0.72 10.14 -10.57
CA PHE A 40 1.72 9.49 -9.72
C PHE A 40 1.13 8.58 -8.63
N PHE A 41 -0.10 8.87 -8.18
CA PHE A 41 -0.82 8.03 -7.22
C PHE A 41 -1.47 6.78 -7.83
N GLY A 42 -1.27 6.48 -9.12
CA GLY A 42 -1.87 5.33 -9.80
C GLY A 42 -3.37 5.45 -10.06
N PHE A 43 -3.96 6.62 -9.80
CA PHE A 43 -5.35 6.92 -10.16
C PHE A 43 -5.40 7.46 -11.58
N SER A 44 -6.39 7.02 -12.36
CA SER A 44 -6.61 7.52 -13.72
C SER A 44 -7.09 8.98 -13.65
N LYS A 45 -6.28 9.91 -14.16
CA LYS A 45 -6.69 11.31 -14.40
C LYS A 45 -7.55 11.41 -15.64
N ARG A 46 -7.27 10.58 -16.66
CA ARG A 46 -8.14 10.35 -17.81
C ARG A 46 -8.36 8.86 -17.98
N SER A 47 -9.62 8.50 -18.17
CA SER A 47 -10.08 7.16 -18.47
C SER A 47 -9.66 6.73 -19.88
N ALA A 48 -9.50 5.42 -20.07
CA ALA A 48 -9.33 4.85 -21.39
C ALA A 48 -10.67 4.83 -22.12
N LYS A 49 -10.69 5.20 -23.40
CA LYS A 49 -11.85 5.08 -24.27
C LYS A 49 -11.52 4.15 -25.43
N ILE A 50 -12.36 3.15 -25.66
CA ILE A 50 -12.21 2.19 -26.75
C ILE A 50 -13.50 2.09 -27.57
N ALA A 51 -13.36 1.65 -28.81
CA ALA A 51 -14.46 1.16 -29.63
C ALA A 51 -14.24 -0.34 -29.89
N LEU A 52 -15.25 -1.16 -29.56
CA LEU A 52 -15.27 -2.58 -29.87
C LEU A 52 -16.17 -2.80 -31.09
N LEU A 53 -15.58 -3.29 -32.17
CA LEU A 53 -16.26 -3.59 -33.43
C LEU A 53 -16.47 -5.11 -33.51
N PHE A 54 -17.68 -5.54 -33.86
CA PHE A 54 -18.03 -6.95 -33.96
C PHE A 54 -19.10 -7.18 -35.01
N ASP A 55 -19.12 -8.37 -35.59
CA ASP A 55 -20.19 -8.80 -36.48
C ASP A 55 -21.25 -9.57 -35.70
N ASN A 56 -22.51 -9.20 -35.92
CA ASN A 56 -23.65 -9.76 -35.21
C ASN A 56 -24.14 -11.00 -35.97
N GLU A 57 -23.27 -11.99 -36.14
CA GLU A 57 -23.61 -13.28 -36.75
C GLU A 57 -23.98 -14.35 -35.72
N SER A 58 -24.41 -13.94 -34.52
CA SER A 58 -24.93 -14.87 -33.50
C SER A 58 -26.43 -15.14 -33.68
N LYS A 59 -26.80 -15.65 -34.85
CA LYS A 59 -27.81 -16.72 -34.97
C LYS A 59 -27.10 -18.01 -35.36
N ARG A 60 -26.15 -18.45 -34.54
CA ARG A 60 -25.84 -19.88 -34.50
C ARG A 60 -26.93 -20.52 -33.66
N GLU A 61 -28.00 -20.93 -34.32
CA GLU A 61 -28.88 -21.99 -33.83
C GLU A 61 -27.97 -23.12 -33.38
N THR A 62 -27.83 -23.29 -32.07
CA THR A 62 -27.21 -24.48 -31.52
C THR A 62 -27.99 -25.66 -32.08
N PRO A 63 -27.38 -26.58 -32.87
CA PRO A 63 -28.06 -27.82 -33.20
C PRO A 63 -28.37 -28.48 -31.86
N ALA A 64 -29.66 -28.64 -31.58
CA ALA A 64 -30.17 -29.25 -30.38
C ALA A 64 -29.60 -30.67 -30.27
N MET A 65 -28.46 -30.82 -29.62
CA MET A 65 -27.96 -32.12 -29.21
C MET A 65 -28.85 -32.62 -28.08
N ARG A 66 -29.89 -33.34 -28.49
CA ARG A 66 -30.76 -34.19 -27.69
C ARG A 66 -29.91 -35.37 -27.17
N GLY A 67 -29.01 -35.09 -26.23
CA GLY A 67 -28.14 -36.06 -25.59
C GLY A 67 -28.75 -36.57 -24.28
N LYS A 68 -29.09 -37.86 -24.27
CA LYS A 68 -29.68 -38.63 -23.17
C LYS A 68 -29.00 -38.40 -21.82
N GLN A 69 -29.80 -38.09 -20.79
CA GLN A 69 -29.43 -38.21 -19.38
C GLN A 69 -29.18 -39.67 -19.02
N PRO A 70 -28.03 -40.05 -18.43
CA PRO A 70 -27.91 -41.26 -17.64
C PRO A 70 -28.50 -41.04 -16.23
N PRO A 71 -29.03 -42.11 -15.60
CA PRO A 71 -29.80 -42.04 -14.37
C PRO A 71 -28.94 -41.71 -13.14
N ARG A 72 -29.59 -41.00 -12.23
CA ARG A 72 -29.14 -40.50 -10.94
C ARG A 72 -28.88 -41.68 -9.99
N ALA A 73 -27.63 -41.91 -9.62
CA ALA A 73 -27.31 -42.75 -8.46
C ALA A 73 -27.49 -41.92 -7.19
N ALA A 74 -28.34 -42.43 -6.30
CA ALA A 74 -28.60 -41.87 -4.98
C ALA A 74 -27.34 -41.97 -4.11
N TYR A 75 -26.90 -40.84 -3.56
CA TYR A 75 -26.04 -40.83 -2.38
C TYR A 75 -26.79 -40.19 -1.23
N GLN A 76 -27.13 -41.04 -0.27
CA GLN A 76 -27.65 -40.70 1.05
C GLN A 76 -26.52 -40.17 1.92
N GLY A 77 -26.83 -39.15 2.71
CA GLY A 77 -26.33 -39.00 4.08
C GLY A 77 -24.97 -38.34 4.27
N SER A 78 -24.97 -37.11 4.79
CA SER A 78 -24.50 -36.89 6.17
C SER A 78 -24.90 -35.49 6.68
N PRO A 79 -25.08 -35.35 8.01
CA PRO A 79 -25.91 -34.30 8.60
C PRO A 79 -25.13 -33.06 9.04
N VAL A 80 -25.88 -31.95 9.04
CA VAL A 80 -25.91 -30.83 9.99
C VAL A 80 -24.76 -30.77 11.01
N GLN A 81 -23.87 -29.78 10.84
CA GLN A 81 -23.18 -29.18 11.98
C GLN A 81 -23.38 -27.67 11.96
N SER A 82 -24.24 -27.25 12.87
CA SER A 82 -24.55 -25.90 13.29
C SER A 82 -23.44 -25.29 14.14
N GLN A 83 -23.46 -23.96 14.23
CA GLN A 83 -22.88 -23.08 15.27
C GLN A 83 -21.46 -22.55 15.02
N GLN A 84 -21.39 -21.26 14.67
CA GLN A 84 -20.75 -20.18 15.45
C GLN A 84 -20.25 -19.07 14.51
N ALA A 85 -20.95 -17.94 14.50
CA ALA A 85 -20.36 -16.59 14.35
C ALA A 85 -21.48 -15.52 14.35
N GLN A 86 -22.26 -15.47 15.44
CA GLN A 86 -23.01 -14.27 15.81
C GLN A 86 -22.42 -13.78 17.12
N GLN A 87 -21.40 -12.92 17.05
CA GLN A 87 -21.04 -12.01 18.12
C GLN A 87 -20.13 -10.92 17.56
N SER A 88 -20.33 -9.68 18.03
CA SER A 88 -19.63 -8.43 17.71
C SER A 88 -20.14 -7.57 16.53
N GLN A 89 -21.42 -7.19 16.57
CA GLN A 89 -21.87 -5.87 16.10
C GLN A 89 -22.78 -5.21 17.15
N GLN A 90 -22.21 -4.84 18.30
CA GLN A 90 -22.79 -3.84 19.19
C GLN A 90 -21.65 -2.99 19.74
N GLY A 91 -21.59 -1.73 19.32
CA GLY A 91 -20.65 -0.75 19.88
C GLY A 91 -20.08 0.21 18.84
N MET A 92 -20.88 1.15 18.35
CA MET A 92 -20.52 2.57 18.13
C MET A 92 -21.57 3.29 17.28
N GLN A 93 -22.79 3.40 17.82
CA GLN A 93 -23.70 4.49 17.47
C GLN A 93 -24.01 5.24 18.75
N GLN A 94 -23.18 6.23 19.08
CA GLN A 94 -23.53 7.46 19.80
C GLN A 94 -22.24 8.25 20.01
N ARG A 95 -21.84 9.02 19.00
CA ARG A 95 -21.14 10.28 19.27
C ARG A 95 -21.99 11.40 18.72
N ARG A 96 -22.70 12.01 19.68
CA ARG A 96 -23.56 13.17 19.56
C ARG A 96 -22.93 14.23 18.66
N LEU A 97 -23.75 14.72 17.75
CA LEU A 97 -23.76 16.11 17.31
C LEU A 97 -23.77 17.00 18.56
N GLN A 98 -22.70 17.77 18.76
CA GLN A 98 -22.78 19.03 19.49
C GLN A 98 -22.35 20.13 18.51
N PRO A 99 -23.23 21.10 18.22
CA PRO A 99 -22.81 22.39 17.73
C PRO A 99 -22.37 23.20 18.94
N ASN A 100 -21.11 23.65 18.97
CA ASN A 100 -20.75 24.77 19.84
C ASN A 100 -20.02 25.82 19.01
N ALA A 101 -20.80 26.82 18.61
CA ALA A 101 -20.32 28.12 18.22
C ALA A 101 -20.05 28.94 19.49
N GLN A 102 -19.16 29.94 19.37
CA GLN A 102 -18.74 30.91 20.40
C GLN A 102 -17.66 30.35 21.36
N ALA A 103 -16.56 31.01 21.69
CA ALA A 103 -16.15 32.41 21.64
C ALA A 103 -14.60 32.43 21.62
N LEU A 104 -13.97 33.24 20.77
CA LEU A 104 -13.30 34.51 21.13
C LEU A 104 -12.30 34.44 22.29
N GLN A 105 -11.09 34.89 21.97
CA GLN A 105 -10.07 35.47 22.87
C GLN A 105 -9.44 34.55 23.93
N ARG A 106 -8.17 34.19 23.68
CA ARG A 106 -7.12 34.57 24.63
C ARG A 106 -5.75 34.60 23.98
N ASP A 107 -5.29 35.82 23.82
CA ASP A 107 -3.90 36.26 23.80
C ASP A 107 -3.07 35.59 24.91
N ASN A 108 -1.82 35.35 24.55
CA ASN A 108 -0.62 35.63 25.34
C ASN A 108 -0.49 34.96 26.72
N ARG A 109 0.32 33.89 26.80
CA ARG A 109 1.19 33.70 27.97
C ARG A 109 2.39 32.81 27.65
N GLU A 110 3.53 33.48 27.67
CA GLU A 110 4.86 32.95 27.91
C GLU A 110 4.95 32.07 29.17
N SER A 111 5.95 31.20 29.14
CA SER A 111 6.69 30.65 30.29
C SER A 111 5.95 29.64 31.18
N ARG A 112 6.41 28.37 31.15
CA ARG A 112 7.36 27.88 32.17
C ARG A 112 7.68 26.40 31.99
N ASP A 113 8.98 26.18 31.93
CA ASP A 113 9.73 25.04 32.45
C ASP A 113 9.06 24.41 33.70
N ASN A 114 8.85 23.09 33.66
CA ASN A 114 8.69 22.29 34.87
C ASN A 114 9.05 20.83 34.58
N ARG A 115 10.35 20.54 34.74
CA ARG A 115 10.81 19.27 35.32
C ARG A 115 10.11 19.08 36.66
N ASP A 116 9.47 17.94 36.88
CA ASP A 116 9.87 17.05 37.97
C ASP A 116 9.09 15.73 37.98
N VAL A 117 9.89 14.67 38.17
CA VAL A 117 9.70 13.51 39.06
C VAL A 117 8.27 12.97 39.22
N ARG A 118 8.07 11.73 38.74
CA ARG A 118 7.13 10.82 39.42
C ARG A 118 7.47 9.32 39.24
N ASP A 119 7.87 8.73 40.37
CA ASP A 119 7.54 7.39 40.91
C ASP A 119 7.75 6.19 39.95
N GLN A 120 8.82 5.40 40.04
CA GLN A 120 9.12 4.43 41.12
C GLN A 120 7.87 3.87 41.81
N HIS A 121 7.30 2.79 41.28
CA HIS A 121 6.79 1.65 42.08
C HIS A 121 6.32 0.50 41.17
N ARG A 122 6.50 -0.73 41.69
CA ARG A 122 5.97 -2.06 41.27
C ARG A 122 6.78 -2.88 40.27
N GLU A 123 7.05 -4.15 40.51
CA GLU A 123 6.88 -5.02 41.68
C GLU A 123 7.71 -6.27 41.40
N ASN A 124 8.38 -6.77 42.44
CA ASN A 124 9.07 -8.05 42.46
C ASN A 124 8.10 -9.18 42.06
N HIS A 125 8.44 -9.97 41.04
CA HIS A 125 7.88 -11.30 40.86
C HIS A 125 8.95 -12.35 41.20
N PRO A 126 8.63 -13.33 42.08
CA PRO A 126 9.57 -14.36 42.50
C PRO A 126 9.80 -15.40 41.42
N SER A 127 11.06 -15.77 41.29
CA SER A 127 11.62 -16.82 40.46
C SER A 127 11.13 -18.21 40.90
N THR A 128 10.43 -18.91 40.02
CA THR A 128 10.24 -20.37 40.11
C THR A 128 11.51 -21.07 39.63
N PRO A 129 12.11 -22.00 40.41
CA PRO A 129 13.20 -22.84 39.96
C PRO A 129 12.63 -23.99 39.12
N TYR A 130 12.86 -23.96 37.81
CA TYR A 130 12.63 -25.13 36.96
C TYR A 130 13.90 -25.96 36.84
N GLU A 131 13.78 -27.17 37.36
CA GLU A 131 14.73 -28.26 37.39
C GLU A 131 15.16 -28.69 35.98
N GLN A 132 16.44 -28.49 35.69
CA GLN A 132 17.05 -28.71 34.39
C GLN A 132 17.41 -30.20 34.23
N LYS A 133 16.44 -31.00 33.76
CA LYS A 133 16.66 -32.41 33.39
C LYS A 133 17.45 -32.46 32.07
N LYS A 134 18.76 -32.73 32.17
CA LYS A 134 19.65 -32.99 31.03
C LYS A 134 19.28 -34.33 30.39
N ALA A 135 18.93 -34.30 29.10
CA ALA A 135 18.97 -35.46 28.22
C ALA A 135 20.00 -35.19 27.11
N PRO A 136 20.93 -36.11 26.81
CA PRO A 136 21.88 -35.97 25.72
C PRO A 136 21.20 -36.38 24.41
N VAL A 137 20.91 -35.41 23.53
CA VAL A 137 20.47 -35.72 22.16
C VAL A 137 21.63 -35.47 21.21
N SER A 138 22.10 -36.57 20.63
CA SER A 138 23.17 -36.67 19.67
C SER A 138 23.00 -35.76 18.46
N ALA A 139 24.17 -35.31 18.01
CA ALA A 139 24.48 -34.60 16.78
C ALA A 139 23.76 -35.16 15.54
N ALA A 140 22.80 -34.40 15.03
CA ALA A 140 22.52 -34.32 13.61
C ALA A 140 22.76 -32.86 13.21
N VAL A 141 23.94 -32.61 12.62
CA VAL A 141 24.29 -31.33 11.99
C VAL A 141 23.46 -31.20 10.73
N GLN A 142 22.17 -30.89 10.89
CA GLN A 142 21.35 -30.36 9.82
C GLN A 142 21.93 -28.98 9.47
N GLN A 143 22.48 -28.89 8.26
CA GLN A 143 22.92 -27.65 7.65
C GLN A 143 21.79 -26.63 7.78
N ARG A 144 21.95 -25.70 8.72
CA ARG A 144 20.96 -24.63 8.93
C ARG A 144 20.86 -23.86 7.62
N PRO A 145 19.65 -23.70 7.04
CA PRO A 145 19.47 -22.88 5.86
C PRO A 145 20.09 -21.51 6.15
N MET A 146 20.97 -21.05 5.24
CA MET A 146 21.70 -19.81 5.38
C MET A 146 20.74 -18.72 5.83
N ALA A 147 21.05 -18.10 6.97
CA ALA A 147 20.24 -17.06 7.57
C ALA A 147 19.89 -16.05 6.49
N ARG A 148 18.58 -15.89 6.21
CA ARG A 148 18.11 -14.85 5.30
C ARG A 148 18.74 -13.54 5.77
N PRO A 149 19.37 -12.76 4.87
CA PRO A 149 19.95 -11.48 5.26
C PRO A 149 18.88 -10.70 6.01
N PRO A 150 19.23 -10.04 7.14
CA PRO A 150 18.26 -9.46 8.06
C PRO A 150 17.27 -8.61 7.26
N GLU A 151 16.03 -9.11 7.19
CA GLU A 151 14.92 -8.47 6.49
C GLU A 151 14.63 -7.14 7.19
N GLY A 152 15.28 -6.06 6.76
CA GLY A 152 15.11 -4.75 7.39
C GLY A 152 16.27 -3.77 7.28
N MET A 153 17.37 -4.09 6.60
CA MET A 153 18.35 -3.06 6.22
C MET A 153 17.96 -2.41 4.90
N TRP A 154 18.27 -1.11 4.76
CA TRP A 154 18.22 -0.43 3.47
C TRP A 154 19.03 -1.22 2.44
N ASN A 155 18.38 -1.61 1.35
CA ASN A 155 19.07 -2.22 0.22
C ASN A 155 19.40 -1.16 -0.83
N GLU A 156 20.33 -1.49 -1.72
CA GLU A 156 20.76 -0.59 -2.79
C GLU A 156 19.61 -0.21 -3.73
N GLU A 157 18.64 -1.12 -3.90
CA GLU A 157 17.43 -0.90 -4.68
C GLU A 157 16.55 0.23 -4.10
N LEU A 158 16.25 0.20 -2.79
CA LEU A 158 15.49 1.25 -2.11
C LEU A 158 16.24 2.58 -2.14
N ALA A 159 17.56 2.56 -1.98
CA ALA A 159 18.38 3.75 -2.10
C ALA A 159 18.35 4.32 -3.52
N LYS A 160 18.38 3.46 -4.55
CA LYS A 160 18.25 3.85 -5.96
C LYS A 160 16.90 4.49 -6.24
N SER A 161 15.79 3.86 -5.85
CA SER A 161 14.46 4.45 -6.03
C SER A 161 14.25 5.73 -5.23
N SER A 162 14.90 5.87 -4.08
CA SER A 162 14.90 7.14 -3.33
C SER A 162 15.60 8.27 -4.09
N ARG A 163 16.73 7.96 -4.76
CA ARG A 163 17.46 8.92 -5.61
C ARG A 163 16.62 9.36 -6.81
N GLU A 164 16.02 8.41 -7.51
CA GLU A 164 15.15 8.68 -8.66
C GLU A 164 13.97 9.56 -8.25
N TRP A 165 13.27 9.18 -7.17
CA TRP A 165 12.15 9.95 -6.65
C TRP A 165 12.53 11.38 -6.24
N LEU A 166 13.63 11.57 -5.52
CA LEU A 166 14.10 12.90 -5.13
C LEU A 166 14.47 13.76 -6.34
N THR A 167 15.09 13.16 -7.36
CA THR A 167 15.46 13.85 -8.61
C THR A 167 14.20 14.36 -9.33
N GLU A 168 13.16 13.53 -9.45
CA GLU A 168 11.88 13.94 -10.03
C GLU A 168 11.22 15.06 -9.22
N VAL A 169 11.21 14.95 -7.89
CA VAL A 169 10.61 15.97 -7.01
C VAL A 169 11.36 17.31 -7.13
N PHE A 170 12.69 17.30 -7.16
CA PHE A 170 13.47 18.53 -7.37
C PHE A 170 13.24 19.13 -8.76
N GLN A 171 13.13 18.29 -9.79
CA GLN A 171 12.79 18.75 -11.13
C GLN A 171 11.40 19.43 -11.17
N LEU A 172 10.39 18.84 -10.52
CA LEU A 172 9.04 19.41 -10.44
C LEU A 172 8.99 20.72 -9.65
N MET A 173 9.86 20.90 -8.67
CA MET A 173 10.01 22.15 -7.92
C MET A 173 10.85 23.21 -8.67
N GLY A 174 11.37 22.89 -9.87
CA GLY A 174 12.23 23.80 -10.63
C GLY A 174 13.66 23.92 -10.09
N MET A 175 14.10 22.96 -9.26
CA MET A 175 15.40 22.95 -8.58
C MET A 175 16.33 21.86 -9.15
N GLN A 176 16.50 21.85 -10.47
CA GLN A 176 17.25 20.80 -11.19
C GLN A 176 18.77 20.84 -10.94
N ASP A 177 19.27 21.95 -10.44
CA ASP A 177 20.67 22.23 -10.13
C ASP A 177 21.09 21.73 -8.74
N ILE A 178 20.16 21.19 -7.95
CA ILE A 178 20.46 20.57 -6.67
C ILE A 178 21.03 19.18 -6.89
N THR A 179 22.26 19.00 -6.45
CA THR A 179 22.91 17.69 -6.41
C THR A 179 22.94 17.16 -4.99
N PHE A 180 22.93 15.85 -4.84
CA PHE A 180 22.91 15.23 -3.52
C PHE A 180 23.61 13.89 -3.52
N ARG A 181 24.16 13.51 -2.36
CA ARG A 181 24.71 12.18 -2.11
C ARG A 181 23.82 11.40 -1.15
N THR A 182 23.81 10.08 -1.32
CA THR A 182 23.05 9.18 -0.45
C THR A 182 23.98 8.18 0.22
N GLU A 183 23.87 8.06 1.53
CA GLU A 183 24.65 7.11 2.34
C GLU A 183 23.71 6.23 3.14
N ILE A 184 23.95 4.91 3.11
CA ILE A 184 23.17 3.93 3.88
C ILE A 184 23.83 3.74 5.25
N GLN A 185 23.12 4.08 6.32
CA GLN A 185 23.56 3.94 7.71
C GLN A 185 22.59 3.04 8.48
N SER A 186 22.75 1.72 8.35
CA SER A 186 21.91 0.70 8.98
C SER A 186 20.40 0.86 8.63
N PHE A 187 19.62 1.52 9.49
CA PHE A 187 18.20 1.80 9.30
C PHE A 187 17.92 3.22 8.79
N ASN A 188 18.95 4.04 8.62
CA ASN A 188 18.82 5.40 8.14
C ASN A 188 19.37 5.50 6.71
N LEU A 189 18.62 6.16 5.83
CA LEU A 189 19.15 6.68 4.57
C LEU A 189 19.48 8.15 4.78
N LEU A 190 20.76 8.48 4.83
CA LEU A 190 21.23 9.85 4.91
C LEU A 190 21.32 10.42 3.49
N VAL A 191 20.66 11.55 3.26
CA VAL A 191 20.68 12.30 2.01
C VAL A 191 21.29 13.66 2.29
N VAL A 192 22.45 13.94 1.70
CA VAL A 192 23.17 15.20 1.90
C VAL A 192 23.08 16.03 0.63
N LEU A 193 22.38 17.16 0.71
CA LEU A 193 22.19 18.14 -0.33
C LEU A 193 23.41 19.06 -0.43
N ASN A 194 23.76 19.49 -1.64
CA ASN A 194 24.88 20.42 -1.87
C ASN A 194 24.57 21.88 -1.47
N ARG A 195 23.30 22.23 -1.27
CA ARG A 195 22.85 23.58 -0.90
C ARG A 195 21.48 23.53 -0.19
N PRO A 196 21.10 24.59 0.54
CA PRO A 196 19.79 24.65 1.20
C PRO A 196 18.62 24.75 0.20
N LEU A 197 17.46 24.21 0.58
CA LEU A 197 16.24 24.26 -0.23
C LEU A 197 15.43 25.55 -0.04
N ALA A 198 15.66 26.27 1.05
CA ALA A 198 14.99 27.52 1.37
C ALA A 198 15.94 28.45 2.14
N GLU A 199 15.76 29.76 2.00
CA GLU A 199 16.59 30.77 2.69
C GLU A 199 16.36 30.78 4.20
N ASP A 200 15.12 30.52 4.63
CA ASP A 200 14.72 30.49 6.03
C ASP A 200 14.98 29.08 6.63
N PRO A 201 15.85 28.96 7.64
CA PRO A 201 16.24 27.66 8.20
C PRO A 201 15.08 26.92 8.86
N VAL A 202 14.06 27.63 9.37
CA VAL A 202 12.88 27.01 9.99
C VAL A 202 12.02 26.37 8.91
N LYS A 203 11.76 27.11 7.83
CA LYS A 203 11.02 26.61 6.66
C LYS A 203 11.75 25.46 6.01
N GLU A 204 13.07 25.56 5.88
CA GLU A 204 13.89 24.50 5.34
C GLU A 204 13.75 23.21 6.15
N LYS A 205 13.91 23.28 7.47
CA LYS A 205 13.75 22.11 8.35
C LYS A 205 12.37 21.46 8.18
N HIS A 206 11.31 22.26 8.09
CA HIS A 206 9.95 21.75 7.83
C HIS A 206 9.81 21.11 6.45
N LEU A 207 10.39 21.71 5.41
CA LEU A 207 10.39 21.16 4.05
C LEU A 207 11.13 19.82 4.00
N LEU A 208 12.32 19.73 4.58
CA LEU A 208 13.12 18.50 4.64
C LEU A 208 12.42 17.40 5.42
N ALA A 209 11.79 17.72 6.56
CA ALA A 209 11.00 16.75 7.33
C ALA A 209 9.79 16.23 6.54
N SER A 210 9.12 17.12 5.81
CA SER A 210 7.97 16.77 4.96
C SER A 210 8.40 15.87 3.79
N LEU A 211 9.51 16.20 3.12
CA LEU A 211 10.09 15.38 2.05
C LEU A 211 10.50 14.00 2.53
N SER A 212 11.16 13.90 3.69
CA SER A 212 11.51 12.62 4.32
C SER A 212 10.28 11.73 4.53
N THR A 213 9.22 12.32 5.10
CA THR A 213 7.98 11.61 5.40
C THR A 213 7.31 11.13 4.12
N LEU A 214 7.26 11.99 3.09
CA LEU A 214 6.65 11.66 1.80
C LEU A 214 7.43 10.58 1.05
N LEU A 215 8.76 10.62 1.09
CA LEU A 215 9.62 9.59 0.50
C LEU A 215 9.38 8.23 1.16
N ILE A 216 9.40 8.16 2.50
CA ILE A 216 9.11 6.91 3.23
C ILE A 216 7.71 6.38 2.91
N ALA A 217 6.69 7.25 2.83
CA ALA A 217 5.34 6.85 2.48
C ALA A 217 5.28 6.26 1.05
N THR A 218 6.00 6.87 0.11
CA THR A 218 6.09 6.43 -1.29
C THR A 218 6.76 5.06 -1.39
N LEU A 219 7.91 4.88 -0.73
CA LEU A 219 8.63 3.60 -0.72
C LEU A 219 7.81 2.46 -0.09
N LYS A 220 7.13 2.73 1.05
CA LYS A 220 6.23 1.75 1.68
C LYS A 220 5.14 1.28 0.71
N ARG A 221 4.58 2.21 -0.08
CA ARG A 221 3.55 1.90 -1.07
C ARG A 221 4.09 1.09 -2.24
N GLN A 222 5.22 1.49 -2.81
CA GLN A 222 5.81 0.86 -3.99
C GLN A 222 6.25 -0.57 -3.72
N TYR A 223 6.94 -0.81 -2.60
CA TYR A 223 7.52 -2.10 -2.30
C TYR A 223 6.60 -3.03 -1.51
N ARG A 224 5.48 -2.53 -0.99
CA ARG A 224 4.58 -3.25 -0.05
C ARG A 224 5.33 -3.86 1.14
N LYS A 225 6.53 -3.36 1.45
CA LYS A 225 7.39 -3.83 2.53
C LYS A 225 7.12 -3.02 3.79
N ALA A 226 7.14 -3.70 4.92
CA ALA A 226 7.10 -3.04 6.22
C ALA A 226 8.47 -2.40 6.50
N LEU A 227 8.64 -1.13 6.12
CA LEU A 227 9.81 -0.31 6.49
C LEU A 227 9.71 0.13 7.97
N ARG A 228 9.64 -0.83 8.89
CA ARG A 228 9.61 -0.56 10.34
C ARG A 228 11.01 -0.13 10.79
N GLY A 229 11.08 0.93 11.59
CA GLY A 229 12.35 1.48 12.08
C GLY A 229 13.20 2.23 11.05
N HIS A 230 12.83 2.20 9.76
CA HIS A 230 13.58 2.91 8.72
C HIS A 230 13.28 4.41 8.79
N LYS A 231 14.32 5.22 8.63
CA LYS A 231 14.21 6.68 8.55
C LYS A 231 14.98 7.20 7.35
N VAL A 232 14.50 8.30 6.77
CA VAL A 232 15.27 9.10 5.83
C VAL A 232 15.66 10.39 6.56
N VAL A 233 16.94 10.73 6.53
CA VAL A 233 17.45 11.99 7.10
C VAL A 233 17.94 12.82 5.93
N LEU A 234 17.32 13.98 5.71
CA LEU A 234 17.82 14.95 4.75
C LEU A 234 18.53 16.08 5.48
N SER A 235 19.72 16.41 5.04
CA SER A 235 20.53 17.54 5.52
C SER A 235 21.21 18.22 4.34
N HIS A 236 21.68 19.46 4.52
CA HIS A 236 22.59 20.13 3.59
C HIS A 236 24.00 20.20 4.22
N THR A 237 25.03 20.35 3.38
CA THR A 237 26.39 20.72 3.81
C THR A 237 26.52 22.19 4.14
#